data_AF-A0A1F7GY81-F1
#
_entry.id   AF-A0A1F7GY81-F1
#
_cell.length_a   1.000
_cell.length_b   1.000
_cell.length_c   1.000
_cell.angle_alpha   90.00
_cell.angle_beta   90.00
_cell.angle_gamma   90.00
#
_symmetry.space_group_name_H-M   'P 1'
#
loop_
_entity.id
_entity.type
_entity.pdbx_description
1 polymer ?
#
loop_
_entity_poly.entity_id
_entity_poly.type
_entity_poly.pdbx_seq_one_letter_code
_entity_poly.pdbx_strand_id
1 'polypeptide(L)'
;MYKPKAKAHAVAVVAAGLYIICAIWSMFATNSFMTIFSYWIHSVDLTALPPRTPDIGSVIIGLITFTGAAWLTGYAFAVAYNYFEKKK
;
A
#
# COMPACT_ATOMS: atom_id res chain seq x y z
N MET A 1 -22.33 8.63 7.29
CA MET A 1 -21.20 9.00 8.17
C MET A 1 -20.39 7.79 8.64
N TYR A 2 -19.12 7.72 8.25
CA TYR A 2 -18.18 6.65 8.63
C TYR A 2 -17.66 6.79 10.06
N LYS A 3 -17.29 5.66 10.69
CA LYS A 3 -16.48 5.65 11.92
C LYS A 3 -14.99 5.63 11.53
N PRO A 4 -14.20 6.71 11.75
CA PRO A 4 -12.84 6.81 11.18
C PRO A 4 -11.90 5.67 11.57
N LYS A 5 -11.89 5.27 12.83
CA LYS A 5 -11.06 4.13 13.30
C LYS A 5 -11.45 2.81 12.64
N ALA A 6 -12.75 2.53 12.51
CA ALA A 6 -13.20 1.29 11.88
C ALA A 6 -12.81 1.25 10.39
N LYS A 7 -12.93 2.38 9.68
CA LYS A 7 -12.48 2.48 8.28
C LYS A 7 -10.97 2.30 8.17
N ALA A 8 -10.20 2.93 9.05
CA ALA A 8 -8.75 2.82 9.09
C ALA A 8 -8.28 1.37 9.33
N HIS A 9 -8.88 0.65 10.29
CA HIS A 9 -8.58 -0.78 10.51
C HIS A 9 -8.91 -1.64 9.30
N ALA A 10 -10.07 -1.45 8.68
CA ALA A 10 -10.46 -2.21 7.50
C ALA A 10 -9.48 -1.99 6.33
N VAL A 11 -9.12 -0.73 6.06
CA VAL A 11 -8.15 -0.40 5.01
C VAL A 11 -6.77 -0.97 5.34
N ALA A 12 -6.34 -0.90 6.60
CA ALA A 12 -5.06 -1.46 7.04
C ALA A 12 -4.97 -2.98 6.85
N VAL A 13 -6.02 -3.73 7.22
CA VAL A 13 -6.05 -5.20 7.06
C VAL A 13 -6.00 -5.59 5.58
N VAL A 14 -6.79 -4.92 4.73
CA VAL A 14 -6.78 -5.17 3.28
C VAL A 14 -5.41 -4.84 2.69
N ALA A 15 -4.83 -3.70 3.07
CA ALA A 15 -3.52 -3.27 2.60
C ALA A 15 -2.40 -4.21 3.06
N ALA A 16 -2.45 -4.71 4.30
CA ALA A 16 -1.50 -5.70 4.80
C ALA A 16 -1.55 -6.99 3.98
N GLY A 17 -2.75 -7.51 3.68
CA GLY A 17 -2.93 -8.67 2.81
C GLY A 17 -2.41 -8.43 1.39
N LEU A 18 -2.71 -7.27 0.82
CA LEU A 18 -2.21 -6.87 -0.50
C LEU A 18 -0.68 -6.78 -0.53
N TYR A 19 -0.06 -6.21 0.51
CA TYR A 19 1.39 -6.13 0.61
C TYR A 19 2.05 -7.52 0.61
N ILE A 20 1.48 -8.49 1.33
CA ILE A 20 1.99 -9.87 1.35
C ILE A 20 1.91 -10.48 -0.06
N ILE A 21 0.79 -10.29 -0.77
CA ILE A 21 0.65 -10.74 -2.16
C ILE A 21 1.71 -10.09 -3.05
N CYS A 22 1.94 -8.78 -2.91
CA CYS A 22 2.96 -8.04 -3.64
C CYS A 22 4.38 -8.55 -3.34
N ALA A 23 4.70 -8.82 -2.07
CA ALA A 23 6.00 -9.34 -1.66
C ALA A 23 6.26 -10.71 -2.29
N ILE A 24 5.29 -11.63 -2.20
CA ILE A 24 5.36 -12.95 -2.84
C ILE A 24 5.55 -12.79 -4.35
N TRP A 25 4.74 -11.97 -5.01
CA TRP A 25 4.85 -11.72 -6.45
C TRP A 25 6.25 -11.23 -6.83
N SER A 26 6.81 -10.25 -6.10
CA SER A 26 8.14 -9.71 -6.38
C SER A 26 9.25 -10.76 -6.33
N MET A 27 9.09 -11.81 -5.50
CA MET A 27 10.05 -12.90 -5.35
C MET A 27 9.98 -13.93 -6.49
N PHE A 28 8.79 -14.21 -7.03
CA PHE A 28 8.58 -15.26 -8.03
C PHE A 28 8.50 -14.74 -9.48
N ALA A 29 8.11 -13.48 -9.68
CA ALA A 29 7.96 -12.91 -11.02
C ALA A 29 8.34 -11.41 -11.03
N THR A 30 9.61 -11.13 -10.71
CA THR A 30 10.13 -9.76 -10.58
C THR A 30 9.90 -8.90 -11.82
N ASN A 31 10.06 -9.46 -13.03
CA ASN A 31 9.89 -8.69 -14.27
C ASN A 31 8.44 -8.17 -14.41
N SER A 32 7.43 -9.03 -14.21
CA SER A 32 6.03 -8.60 -14.32
C SER A 32 5.63 -7.66 -13.19
N PHE A 33 6.18 -7.88 -11.98
CA PHE A 33 6.02 -6.97 -10.86
C PHE A 33 6.55 -5.56 -11.19
N MET A 34 7.80 -5.45 -11.66
CA MET A 34 8.44 -4.17 -11.98
C MET A 34 7.73 -3.44 -13.12
N THR A 35 7.31 -4.15 -14.17
CA THR A 35 6.52 -3.56 -15.27
C THR A 35 5.23 -2.95 -14.76
N ILE A 36 4.47 -3.66 -13.91
CA ILE A 36 3.19 -3.14 -13.42
C ILE A 36 3.39 -1.93 -12.49
N PHE A 37 4.36 -2.01 -11.58
CA PHE A 37 4.63 -0.92 -10.65
C PHE A 37 5.21 0.32 -11.33
N SER A 38 5.84 0.18 -12.51
CA SER A 38 6.31 1.33 -13.30
C SER A 38 5.16 2.25 -13.78
N TYR A 39 3.92 1.75 -13.85
CA TYR A 39 2.75 2.57 -14.17
C TYR A 39 2.23 3.37 -12.98
N TRP A 40 2.61 3.00 -11.75
CA TRP A 40 2.12 3.62 -10.51
C TRP A 40 3.15 4.55 -9.90
N ILE A 41 4.43 4.20 -10.01
CA ILE A 41 5.55 5.00 -9.52
C ILE A 41 5.86 6.09 -10.54
N HIS A 42 6.02 7.32 -10.05
CA HIS A 42 6.36 8.47 -10.88
C HIS A 42 7.86 8.77 -10.75
N SER A 43 8.45 9.35 -11.79
CA SER A 43 9.84 9.87 -11.80
C SER A 43 10.97 8.84 -11.73
N VAL A 44 10.68 7.54 -11.75
CA VAL A 44 11.68 6.47 -11.70
C VAL A 44 11.39 5.42 -12.76
N ASP A 45 12.37 5.09 -13.60
CA ASP A 45 12.31 3.91 -14.45
C ASP A 45 12.75 2.67 -13.67
N LEU A 46 11.77 1.90 -13.19
CA LEU A 46 12.01 0.66 -12.47
C LEU A 46 12.65 -0.42 -13.34
N THR A 47 12.48 -0.38 -14.66
CA THR A 47 13.02 -1.37 -15.59
C THR A 47 14.53 -1.23 -15.79
N ALA A 48 15.09 -0.05 -15.49
CA ALA A 48 16.52 0.23 -15.58
C ALA A 48 17.32 -0.19 -14.31
N LEU A 49 16.64 -0.56 -13.22
CA LEU A 49 17.29 -0.95 -11.97
C LEU A 49 17.62 -2.44 -11.94
N PRO A 50 18.77 -2.84 -11.36
CA PRO A 50 19.08 -4.25 -11.19
C PRO A 50 18.05 -4.93 -10.28
N PRO A 51 17.53 -6.12 -10.65
CA PRO A 51 16.63 -6.87 -9.80
C PRO A 51 17.27 -7.16 -8.44
N ARG A 52 16.54 -6.88 -7.37
CA ARG A 52 16.92 -7.25 -6.00
C ARG A 52 15.80 -8.06 -5.37
N THR A 53 16.12 -9.27 -4.94
CA THR A 53 15.20 -10.07 -4.12
C THR A 53 15.15 -9.45 -2.72
N PRO A 54 13.95 -9.13 -2.20
CA PRO A 54 13.81 -8.58 -0.86
C PRO A 54 14.17 -9.61 0.21
N ASP A 55 14.94 -9.19 1.22
CA ASP A 55 15.20 -9.99 2.41
C ASP A 55 14.04 -9.88 3.41
N ILE A 56 13.94 -10.83 4.35
CA ILE A 56 12.85 -10.90 5.34
C ILE A 56 12.72 -9.59 6.14
N GLY A 57 13.84 -8.96 6.50
CA GLY A 57 13.83 -7.70 7.23
C GLY A 57 13.17 -6.58 6.43
N SER A 58 13.53 -6.45 5.14
CA SER A 58 12.92 -5.49 4.24
C SER A 58 11.42 -5.70 4.05
N VAL A 59 10.96 -6.97 3.99
CA VAL A 59 9.54 -7.33 3.88
C VAL A 59 8.77 -6.95 5.14
N ILE A 60 9.33 -7.21 6.33
CA ILE A 60 8.69 -6.85 7.61
C ILE A 60 8.55 -5.34 7.74
N ILE A 61 9.62 -4.60 7.45
CA ILE A 61 9.61 -3.13 7.52
C ILE A 61 8.60 -2.57 6.51
N GLY A 62 8.59 -3.08 5.28
CA GLY A 62 7.62 -2.67 4.27
C GLY A 62 6.18 -2.98 4.66
N LEU A 63 5.91 -4.14 5.26
CA LEU A 63 4.58 -4.50 5.74
C LEU A 63 4.09 -3.52 6.82
N ILE A 64 4.92 -3.22 7.81
CA ILE A 64 4.58 -2.30 8.91
C ILE A 64 4.31 -0.90 8.35
N THR A 65 5.23 -0.39 7.53
CA THR A 65 5.14 0.98 6.98
C THR A 65 3.97 1.14 6.01
N PHE A 66 3.75 0.17 5.11
CA PHE A 66 2.62 0.19 4.18
C PHE A 66 1.28 0.09 4.89
N THR A 67 1.16 -0.81 5.87
CA THR A 67 -0.06 -0.97 6.69
C THR A 67 -0.35 0.30 7.49
N GLY A 68 0.67 0.92 8.08
CA GLY A 68 0.54 2.18 8.81
C GLY A 68 0.09 3.33 7.90
N ALA A 69 0.72 3.47 6.72
CA ALA A 69 0.32 4.47 5.73
C ALA A 69 -1.13 4.27 5.25
N ALA A 70 -1.54 3.03 5.02
CA ALA A 70 -2.90 2.68 4.63
C ALA A 70 -3.91 2.98 5.75
N TRP A 71 -3.57 2.70 7.00
CA TRP A 71 -4.39 3.06 8.16
C TRP A 71 -4.60 4.57 8.23
N LEU A 72 -3.53 5.35 8.14
CA LEU A 72 -3.59 6.82 8.17
C LEU A 72 -4.44 7.35 7.01
N THR A 73 -4.27 6.81 5.81
CA THR A 73 -5.05 7.17 4.62
C THR A 73 -6.54 6.86 4.83
N GLY A 74 -6.87 5.67 5.34
CA GLY A 74 -8.25 5.28 5.63
C GLY A 74 -8.92 6.14 6.71
N TYR A 75 -8.17 6.53 7.74
CA TYR A 75 -8.63 7.46 8.77
C TYR A 75 -8.91 8.84 8.18
N ALA A 76 -7.94 9.40 7.47
CA ALA A 76 -8.03 10.72 6.84
C ALA A 76 -9.20 10.78 5.84
N PHE A 77 -9.36 9.74 5.01
CA PHE A 77 -10.49 9.60 4.10
C PHE A 77 -11.83 9.66 4.84
N ALA A 78 -11.99 8.90 5.92
CA ALA A 78 -13.25 8.89 6.67
C ALA A 78 -13.56 10.25 7.30
N VAL A 79 -12.56 10.94 7.83
CA VAL A 79 -12.72 12.30 8.38
C VAL A 79 -13.13 13.28 7.28
N ALA A 80 -12.41 13.29 6.15
CA ALA A 80 -12.69 14.16 5.02
C ALA A 80 -14.09 13.90 4.44
N TYR A 81 -14.44 12.63 4.21
CA TYR A 81 -15.76 12.24 3.71
C TYR A 81 -16.87 12.74 4.62
N ASN A 82 -16.75 12.49 5.92
CA ASN A 82 -17.72 12.91 6.91
C ASN A 82 -17.90 14.43 6.99
N TYR A 83 -16.81 15.19 6.79
CA TYR A 83 -16.86 16.65 6.75
C TYR A 83 -17.66 17.15 5.56
N PHE A 84 -17.42 16.61 4.37
CA PHE A 84 -18.15 17.00 3.16
C PHE A 84 -19.59 16.49 3.14
N GLU A 85 -19.85 15.29 3.67
CA GLU A 85 -21.21 14.73 3.80
C GLU A 85 -22.09 15.61 4.69
N LYS A 86 -21.55 16.13 5.81
CA LYS A 86 -22.26 17.05 6.72
C LYS A 86 -22.51 18.45 6.15
N LYS A 87 -21.79 18.83 5.09
CA LYS A 87 -21.97 20.12 4.39
C LYS A 87 -23.05 20.05 3.30
N LYS A 88 -23.57 18.85 3.00
CA LYS A 88 -24.82 18.65 2.28
C LYS A 88 -25.99 18.74 3.25
#